data_AF-F9UTL1-F1
#
_entry.id   AF-F9UTL1-F1
#
_cell.length_a   1.000
_cell.length_b   1.000
_cell.length_c   1.000
_cell.angle_alpha   90.00
_cell.angle_beta   90.00
_cell.angle_gamma   90.00
#
_symmetry.space_group_name_H-M   'P 1'
#
loop_
_entity.id
_entity.type
_entity.pdbx_description
1 polymer ?
#
loop_
_entity_poly.entity_id
_entity_poly.type
_entity_poly.pdbx_seq_one_letter_code
_entity_poly.pdbx_strand_id
1 'polypeptide(L)' 'MADEVVVINVAGYIGERTRQEIGYAQRQHKRIRYYAVTENEH' A
#
# COMPACT_ATOMS: atom_id res chain seq x y z
N MET A 1 7.22 16.73 2.05
CA MET A 1 7.83 15.41 1.83
C MET A 1 7.17 14.46 2.79
N ALA A 2 6.76 13.26 2.37
CA ALA A 2 6.06 12.30 3.24
C ALA A 2 7.06 11.24 3.72
N ASP A 3 7.06 10.99 5.04
CA ASP A 3 7.95 10.03 5.70
C ASP A 3 7.48 8.57 5.53
N GLU A 4 6.18 8.37 5.23
CA GLU A 4 5.55 7.06 5.14
C GLU A 4 4.48 7.00 4.02
N VAL A 5 4.32 5.81 3.44
CA VAL A 5 3.24 5.44 2.52
C VAL A 5 2.41 4.33 3.14
N VAL A 6 1.10 4.56 3.23
CA VAL A 6 0.13 3.57 3.71
C VAL A 6 -0.65 3.02 2.54
N VAL A 7 -0.63 1.70 2.37
CA VAL A 7 -1.31 0.96 1.31
C VAL A 7 -2.49 0.21 1.92
N ILE A 8 -3.70 0.59 1.54
CA ILE A 8 -4.93 -0.11 1.92
C ILE A 8 -5.25 -1.12 0.83
N ASN A 9 -5.08 -2.39 1.14
CA ASN A 9 -5.35 -3.50 0.25
C ASN A 9 -6.74 -4.09 0.58
N VAL A 10 -7.80 -3.49 0.02
CA VAL A 10 -9.17 -3.97 0.20
C VAL A 10 -9.33 -5.28 -0.58
N ALA A 11 -9.83 -6.33 0.09
CA ALA A 11 -10.04 -7.66 -0.50
C ALA A 11 -8.79 -8.31 -1.14
N GLY A 12 -7.58 -7.87 -0.76
CA GLY A 12 -6.33 -8.48 -1.24
C GLY A 12 -5.85 -7.99 -2.62
N TYR A 13 -6.58 -7.09 -3.30
CA TYR A 13 -6.16 -6.52 -4.58
C TYR A 13 -5.35 -5.21 -4.49
N ILE A 14 -4.11 -5.25 -5.01
CA ILE A 14 -3.29 -4.07 -5.31
C ILE A 14 -3.12 -3.93 -6.82
N GLY A 15 -3.67 -2.85 -7.37
CA GLY A 15 -3.58 -2.52 -8.80
C GLY A 15 -2.16 -2.18 -9.25
N GLU A 16 -1.91 -2.34 -10.55
CA GLU A 16 -0.58 -2.17 -11.16
C GLU A 16 0.02 -0.77 -10.93
N ARG A 17 -0.78 0.28 -11.11
CA ARG A 17 -0.35 1.67 -10.83
C ARG A 17 0.07 1.85 -9.37
N THR A 18 -0.69 1.30 -8.43
CA THR A 18 -0.34 1.33 -7.01
C THR A 18 0.97 0.60 -6.72
N ARG A 19 1.24 -0.52 -7.41
CA ARG A 19 2.54 -1.21 -7.29
C ARG A 19 3.70 -0.35 -7.80
N GLN A 20 3.50 0.41 -8.88
CA GLN A 20 4.50 1.34 -9.39
C GLN A 20 4.79 2.47 -8.38
N GLU A 21 3.76 3.04 -7.77
CA GLU A 21 3.89 4.07 -6.71
C GLU A 21 4.61 3.54 -5.46
N ILE A 22 4.29 2.31 -5.03
CA ILE A 22 5.00 1.64 -3.94
C ILE A 22 6.47 1.47 -4.30
N GLY A 23 6.78 0.99 -5.50
CA GLY A 23 8.15 0.81 -5.96
C GLY A 23 8.91 2.15 -6.01
N TYR A 24 8.26 3.23 -6.42
CA TYR A 24 8.84 4.57 -6.35
C TYR A 24 9.13 4.98 -4.90
N ALA A 25 8.19 4.79 -3.97
CA ALA A 25 8.38 5.12 -2.57
C ALA A 25 9.49 4.30 -1.90
N GLN A 26 9.62 3.01 -2.24
CA GLN A 26 10.72 2.15 -1.77
C GLN A 26 12.09 2.65 -2.26
N ARG A 27 12.20 3.05 -3.53
CA ARG A 27 13.44 3.67 -4.07
C ARG A 27 13.80 4.98 -3.40
N GLN A 28 12.82 5.66 -2.82
CA GLN A 28 13.02 6.90 -2.05
C GLN A 28 13.27 6.63 -0.55
N HIS A 29 13.50 5.39 -0.15
CA HIS A 29 13.68 4.97 1.24
C HIS A 29 12.52 5.34 2.18
N LYS A 30 11.31 5.52 1.62
CA LYS A 30 10.12 5.78 2.43
C LYS A 30 9.65 4.49 3.10
N ARG A 31 9.13 4.62 4.31
CA ARG A 31 8.52 3.49 5.03
C ARG A 31 7.21 3.10 4.35
N ILE A 32 7.01 1.80 4.10
CA ILE A 32 5.77 1.28 3.50
C ILE A 32 5.04 0.43 4.54
N ARG A 33 3.74 0.70 4.75
CA ARG A 33 2.85 -0.14 5.57
C ARG A 33 1.66 -0.60 4.76
N TYR A 34 1.33 -1.89 4.91
CA TYR A 34 0.16 -2.50 4.27
C TYR A 34 -0.92 -2.76 5.32
N TYR A 35 -2.16 -2.38 5.02
CA TYR A 35 -3.35 -2.75 5.77
C TYR A 35 -4.24 -3.59 4.87
N ALA A 36 -4.40 -4.86 5.20
CA ALA A 36 -5.40 -5.71 4.56
C ALA A 36 -6.74 -5.45 5.25
N VAL A 37 -7.73 -5.00 4.48
CA VAL A 37 -9.11 -4.94 4.96
C VAL A 37 -9.78 -6.21 4.44
N THR A 38 -9.92 -7.19 5.32
CA THR A 38 -10.84 -8.31 5.13
C THR A 38 -12.21 -7.84 5.59
N GLU A 39 -13.23 -7.92 4.74
CA GLU A 39 -14.60 -7.77 5.21
C GLU A 39 -14.86 -8.90 6.21
N ASN A 40 -15.01 -8.57 7.50
CA ASN A 40 -15.58 -9.52 8.43
C ASN A 40 -17.07 -9.64 8.06
N GLU A 41 -17.43 -10.75 7.45
CA GLU A 41 -18.83 -11.16 7.32
C GLU A 41 -19.40 -11.30 8.76
N HIS A 42 -20.37 -10.47 9.09
CA HIS A 42 -21.21 -10.58 10.29
C HIS A 42 -22.55 -11.17 9.90
#